data_AF-A0A8E2DY35-F1
#
_entry.id   AF-A0A8E2DY35-F1
#
_cell.length_a   1.000
_cell.length_b   1.000
_cell.length_c   1.000
_cell.angle_alpha   90.00
_cell.angle_beta   90.00
_cell.angle_gamma   90.00
#
_symmetry.space_group_name_H-M   'P 1'
#
loop_
_entity.id
_entity.type
_entity.pdbx_description
1 polymer ?
#
loop_
_entity_poly.entity_id
_entity_poly.type
_entity_poly.pdbx_seq_one_letter_code
_entity_poly.pdbx_strand_id
1 'polypeptide(L)'
;MFRWDQRASKCYVYLSDVQVPSEVTDAQVFRIAWEVAFRQSRWFTRDWTLQELLVPATVEFFSKEGKQLGSRISLEQEIHGITKIPIGVLRGQRLTEFSVEERMSWAASRTTALEEDKVYCLLGICGVFLPLIYGEGEAYAILRLRGNTEAAGRAGNRMSA
;
A
#
# COMPACT_ATOMS: atom_id res chain seq x y z
N MET A 1 9.50 -2.70 8.78
CA MET A 1 8.42 -1.75 8.43
C MET A 1 7.07 -2.30 8.88
N PHE A 2 6.46 -3.24 8.15
CA PHE A 2 5.13 -3.81 8.40
C PHE A 2 4.56 -3.84 9.84
N ARG A 3 5.25 -4.43 10.82
CA ARG A 3 4.72 -4.51 12.21
C ARG A 3 4.57 -3.14 12.89
N TRP A 4 5.38 -2.17 12.51
CA TRP A 4 5.29 -0.79 13.00
C TRP A 4 4.05 -0.12 12.40
N ASP A 5 3.84 -0.27 11.09
CA ASP A 5 2.66 0.25 10.39
C ASP A 5 1.37 -0.40 10.90
N GLN A 6 1.42 -1.69 11.24
CA GLN A 6 0.26 -2.44 11.75
C GLN A 6 -0.16 -1.97 13.13
N ARG A 7 0.78 -1.47 13.93
CA ARG A 7 0.51 -0.93 15.26
C ARG A 7 0.20 0.56 15.23
N ALA A 8 0.37 1.22 14.08
CA ALA A 8 0.03 2.62 13.94
C ALA A 8 -1.50 2.79 13.96
N SER A 9 -1.99 3.61 14.88
CA SER A 9 -3.40 4.01 14.91
C SER A 9 -3.76 4.87 13.70
N LYS A 10 -2.79 5.63 13.18
CA LYS A 10 -2.98 6.58 12.09
C LYS A 10 -1.72 6.77 11.28
N CYS A 11 -1.87 6.90 9.97
CA CYS A 11 -0.84 7.28 9.02
C CYS A 11 -1.23 8.59 8.34
N TYR A 12 -0.31 9.55 8.33
CA TYR A 12 -0.48 10.83 7.66
C TYR A 12 0.37 10.84 6.40
N VAL A 13 -0.28 10.99 5.26
CA VAL A 13 0.36 10.99 3.94
C VAL A 13 0.40 12.42 3.43
N TYR A 14 1.61 12.98 3.37
CA TYR A 14 1.85 14.30 2.79
C TYR A 14 2.27 14.18 1.33
N LEU A 15 1.45 14.71 0.43
CA LEU A 15 1.62 14.64 -1.02
C LEU A 15 2.24 15.93 -1.54
N SER A 16 3.57 15.99 -1.58
CA SER A 16 4.33 17.17 -2.04
C SER A 16 4.07 17.59 -3.49
N ASP A 17 3.50 16.69 -4.30
CA ASP A 17 3.19 16.87 -5.72
C ASP A 17 1.71 17.13 -6.01
N VAL A 18 0.87 17.22 -4.97
CA VAL A 18 -0.54 17.60 -5.09
C VAL A 18 -0.72 19.00 -4.53
N GLN A 19 -1.05 19.95 -5.42
CA GLN A 19 -1.29 21.34 -5.06
C GLN A 19 -2.79 21.60 -4.95
N VAL A 20 -3.18 22.34 -3.91
CA VAL A 20 -4.53 22.85 -3.73
C VAL A 20 -4.45 24.38 -3.71
N PRO A 21 -5.19 25.09 -4.58
CA PRO A 21 -5.19 26.56 -4.60
C PRO A 21 -5.50 27.17 -3.24
N SER A 22 -4.87 28.29 -2.92
CA SER A 22 -4.98 28.94 -1.60
C SER A 22 -6.42 29.34 -1.28
N GLU A 23 -7.19 29.73 -2.29
CA GLU A 23 -8.58 30.18 -2.22
C GLU A 23 -9.55 29.08 -1.77
N VAL A 24 -9.17 27.81 -1.95
CA VAL A 24 -9.99 26.66 -1.52
C VAL A 24 -9.88 26.49 -0.01
N THR A 25 -10.87 26.93 0.75
CA THR A 25 -10.89 26.79 2.21
C THR A 25 -11.15 25.36 2.67
N ASP A 26 -11.98 24.61 1.93
CA ASP A 26 -12.29 23.20 2.20
C ASP A 26 -11.90 22.32 1.01
N ALA A 27 -10.73 21.70 1.09
CA ALA A 27 -10.23 20.82 0.05
C ALA A 27 -11.04 19.52 -0.08
N GLN A 28 -11.73 19.07 0.98
CA GLN A 28 -12.53 17.84 0.91
C GLN A 28 -13.80 18.03 0.09
N VAL A 29 -14.37 19.25 0.10
CA VAL A 29 -15.54 19.62 -0.69
C VAL A 29 -15.17 19.90 -2.15
N PHE A 30 -14.10 20.66 -2.40
CA PHE A 30 -13.70 21.08 -3.74
C PHE A 30 -12.69 20.13 -4.40
N ARG A 31 -13.04 18.84 -4.49
CA ARG A 31 -12.16 17.79 -5.04
C ARG A 31 -11.67 18.08 -6.46
N ILE A 32 -12.52 18.68 -7.29
CA ILE A 32 -12.20 18.98 -8.69
C ILE A 32 -10.93 19.81 -8.86
N ALA A 33 -10.54 20.58 -7.84
CA ALA A 33 -9.34 21.41 -7.85
C ALA A 33 -8.03 20.61 -7.79
N TRP A 34 -8.05 19.36 -7.31
CA TRP A 34 -6.83 18.59 -7.03
C TRP A 34 -6.91 17.11 -7.40
N GLU A 35 -8.10 16.56 -7.69
CA GLU A 35 -8.30 15.12 -7.93
C GLU A 35 -7.37 14.55 -9.01
N VAL A 36 -7.18 15.29 -10.10
CA VAL A 36 -6.28 14.89 -11.19
C VAL A 36 -4.84 14.76 -10.70
N ALA A 37 -4.35 15.74 -9.94
CA ALA A 37 -3.00 15.71 -9.37
C ALA A 37 -2.84 14.57 -8.34
N PHE A 38 -3.87 14.31 -7.53
CA PHE A 38 -3.87 13.17 -6.60
C PHE A 38 -3.75 11.84 -7.34
N ARG A 39 -4.54 11.63 -8.41
CA ARG A 39 -4.46 10.42 -9.24
C ARG A 39 -3.09 10.20 -9.89
N GLN A 40 -2.36 11.29 -10.12
CA GLN A 40 -1.03 11.29 -10.74
C GLN A 40 0.11 11.35 -9.71
N SER A 41 -0.20 11.39 -8.41
CA SER A 41 0.83 11.53 -7.38
C SER A 41 1.79 10.34 -7.41
N ARG A 42 3.08 10.65 -7.35
CA ARG A 42 4.16 9.66 -7.27
C ARG A 42 4.07 8.81 -6.02
N TRP A 43 3.34 9.25 -4.98
CA TRP A 43 3.15 8.42 -3.78
C TRP A 43 2.54 7.05 -4.13
N PHE A 44 1.65 6.97 -5.11
CA PHE A 44 1.04 5.71 -5.55
C PHE A 44 1.99 4.79 -6.32
N THR A 45 3.12 5.31 -6.80
CA THR A 45 4.11 4.53 -7.57
C THR A 45 5.31 4.11 -6.73
N ARG A 46 5.48 4.59 -5.50
CA ARG A 46 6.60 4.19 -4.62
C ARG A 46 6.27 2.92 -3.85
N ASP A 47 7.23 2.05 -3.59
CA ASP A 47 6.91 0.67 -3.15
C ASP A 47 6.44 0.60 -1.70
N TRP A 48 7.20 1.21 -0.80
CA TRP A 48 6.92 1.17 0.65
C TRP A 48 5.58 1.80 1.04
N THR A 49 5.04 2.67 0.19
CA THR A 49 3.73 3.28 0.44
C THR A 49 2.57 2.29 0.31
N LEU A 50 2.80 1.09 -0.22
CA LEU A 50 1.80 0.01 -0.21
C LEU A 50 1.47 -0.42 1.22
N GLN A 51 2.49 -0.58 2.06
CA GLN A 51 2.29 -0.93 3.46
C GLN A 51 1.65 0.23 4.20
N GLU A 52 2.10 1.46 3.96
CA GLU A 52 1.49 2.69 4.53
C GLU A 52 0.00 2.82 4.16
N LEU A 53 -0.38 2.40 2.94
CA LEU A 53 -1.75 2.44 2.47
C LEU A 53 -2.62 1.36 3.12
N LEU A 54 -2.12 0.13 3.26
CA LEU A 54 -2.95 -1.03 3.58
C LEU A 54 -2.96 -1.39 5.05
N VAL A 55 -1.87 -1.13 5.76
CA VAL A 55 -1.60 -1.74 7.05
C VAL A 55 -2.14 -0.93 8.24
N PRO A 56 -2.01 0.42 8.28
CA PRO A 56 -2.58 1.24 9.35
C PRO A 56 -4.11 1.19 9.38
N ALA A 57 -4.68 1.41 10.57
CA ALA A 57 -6.13 1.47 10.77
C ALA A 57 -6.76 2.64 10.00
N THR A 58 -6.13 3.81 10.08
CA THR A 58 -6.56 5.04 9.40
C THR A 58 -5.42 5.63 8.60
N VAL A 59 -5.71 6.11 7.39
CA VAL A 59 -4.76 6.85 6.54
C VAL A 59 -5.44 8.14 6.09
N GLU A 60 -4.78 9.27 6.30
CA GLU A 60 -5.25 10.60 5.88
C GLU A 60 -4.26 11.27 4.94
N PHE A 61 -4.79 11.88 3.88
CA PHE A 61 -4.02 12.49 2.81
C PHE A 61 -4.04 14.02 2.91
N PHE A 62 -2.87 14.63 2.72
CA PHE A 62 -2.64 16.06 2.80
C PHE A 62 -1.94 16.56 1.54
N SER A 63 -2.35 17.74 1.06
CA SER A 63 -1.69 18.43 -0.06
C SER A 63 -0.33 18.98 0.35
N LYS A 64 0.41 19.51 -0.63
CA LYS A 64 1.64 20.26 -0.42
C LYS A 64 1.46 21.47 0.51
N GLU A 65 0.30 22.09 0.50
CA GLU A 65 -0.06 23.22 1.36
C GLU A 65 -0.53 22.77 2.76
N GLY A 66 -0.52 21.47 3.04
CA GLY A 66 -0.99 20.89 4.30
C GLY A 66 -2.53 20.84 4.42
N LYS A 67 -3.26 21.01 3.32
CA LYS A 67 -4.73 20.91 3.32
C LYS A 67 -5.15 19.45 3.28
N GLN A 68 -6.08 19.06 4.15
CA GLN A 68 -6.58 17.69 4.19
C GLN A 68 -7.45 17.40 2.96
N LEU A 69 -7.05 16.41 2.16
CA LEU A 69 -7.74 15.98 0.94
C LEU A 69 -8.83 14.96 1.23
N GLY A 70 -8.59 14.10 2.22
CA GLY A 70 -9.51 13.03 2.62
C GLY A 70 -8.80 11.90 3.35
N SER A 71 -9.48 10.77 3.47
CA SER A 71 -8.97 9.53 4.07
C SER A 71 -8.97 8.40 3.05
N ARG A 72 -8.30 7.28 3.37
CA ARG A 72 -8.37 6.05 2.57
C ARG A 72 -9.81 5.60 2.30
N ILE A 73 -10.72 5.84 3.23
CA ILE A 73 -12.14 5.49 3.09
C ILE A 73 -12.87 6.51 2.23
N SER A 74 -12.67 7.81 2.46
CA SER A 74 -13.39 8.84 1.69
C SER A 74 -12.89 8.98 0.25
N LEU A 75 -11.70 8.46 -0.05
CA LEU A 75 -11.06 8.44 -1.37
C LEU A 75 -10.90 7.01 -1.94
N GLU A 76 -11.66 6.04 -1.43
CA GLU A 76 -11.49 4.63 -1.78
C GLU A 76 -11.71 4.34 -3.28
N GLN A 77 -12.57 5.11 -3.96
CA GLN A 77 -12.87 4.92 -5.38
C GLN A 77 -11.70 5.40 -6.25
N GLU A 78 -11.12 6.54 -5.90
CA GLU A 78 -9.94 7.11 -6.52
C GLU A 78 -8.75 6.18 -6.31
N ILE A 79 -8.52 5.74 -5.06
CA ILE A 79 -7.44 4.84 -4.69
C ILE A 79 -7.59 3.48 -5.40
N HIS A 80 -8.79 2.91 -5.43
CA HIS A 80 -9.07 1.68 -6.19
C HIS A 80 -8.79 1.87 -7.68
N GLY A 81 -9.22 3.00 -8.26
CA GLY A 81 -8.98 3.33 -9.66
C GLY A 81 -7.50 3.34 -10.04
N ILE A 82 -6.66 3.91 -9.16
CA ILE A 82 -5.20 4.04 -9.33
C ILE A 82 -4.48 2.71 -9.09
N THR A 83 -4.79 2.03 -7.99
CA THR A 83 -3.99 0.90 -7.47
C THR A 83 -4.55 -0.47 -7.83
N LYS A 84 -5.80 -0.54 -8.27
CA LYS A 84 -6.59 -1.77 -8.47
C LYS A 84 -6.79 -2.62 -7.21
N ILE A 85 -6.41 -2.11 -6.04
CA ILE A 85 -6.67 -2.76 -4.75
C ILE A 85 -8.18 -2.79 -4.51
N PRO A 86 -8.79 -3.94 -4.17
CA PRO A 86 -10.22 -4.03 -3.91
C PRO A 86 -10.67 -3.08 -2.81
N ILE A 87 -11.84 -2.45 -2.96
CA ILE A 87 -12.40 -1.53 -1.96
C ILE A 87 -12.56 -2.22 -0.59
N GLY A 88 -12.92 -3.51 -0.58
CA GLY A 88 -13.00 -4.30 0.66
C GLY A 88 -11.68 -4.26 1.45
N VAL A 89 -10.54 -4.39 0.76
CA VAL A 89 -9.20 -4.30 1.36
C VAL A 89 -8.94 -2.90 1.92
N LEU A 90 -9.30 -1.84 1.17
CA LEU A 90 -9.17 -0.45 1.63
C LEU A 90 -10.03 -0.15 2.88
N ARG A 91 -11.13 -0.90 3.05
CA ARG A 91 -12.02 -0.85 4.22
C ARG A 91 -11.62 -1.79 5.35
N GLY A 92 -10.50 -2.50 5.23
CA GLY A 92 -9.95 -3.34 6.30
C GLY A 92 -10.33 -4.82 6.23
N GLN A 93 -10.80 -5.32 5.08
CA GLN A 93 -10.94 -6.76 4.85
C GLN A 93 -9.59 -7.47 5.08
N ARG A 94 -9.63 -8.66 5.68
CA ARG A 94 -8.41 -9.39 6.03
C ARG A 94 -7.64 -9.79 4.77
N LEU A 95 -6.36 -9.42 4.72
CA LEU A 95 -5.49 -9.72 3.57
C LEU A 95 -5.35 -11.22 3.29
N THR A 96 -5.52 -12.06 4.33
CA THR A 96 -5.49 -13.53 4.22
C THR A 96 -6.66 -14.12 3.44
N GLU A 97 -7.72 -13.35 3.16
CA GLU A 97 -8.83 -13.77 2.32
C GLU A 97 -8.51 -13.71 0.82
N PHE A 98 -7.34 -13.15 0.47
CA PHE A 98 -6.84 -13.03 -0.89
C PHE A 98 -5.66 -13.98 -1.11
N SER A 99 -5.56 -14.52 -2.32
CA SER A 99 -4.43 -15.34 -2.76
C SER A 99 -3.11 -14.57 -2.66
N VAL A 100 -1.99 -15.30 -2.67
CA VAL A 100 -0.67 -14.66 -2.72
C VAL A 100 -0.52 -13.88 -4.02
N GLU A 101 -1.01 -14.42 -5.12
CA GLU A 101 -0.97 -13.84 -6.46
C GLU A 101 -1.74 -12.52 -6.53
N GLU A 102 -2.96 -12.47 -5.96
CA GLU A 102 -3.74 -11.24 -5.87
C GLU A 102 -3.01 -10.19 -5.04
N ARG A 103 -2.48 -10.57 -3.87
CA ARG A 103 -1.72 -9.65 -3.01
C ARG A 103 -0.46 -9.12 -3.69
N MET A 104 0.26 -9.98 -4.42
CA MET A 104 1.43 -9.57 -5.21
C MET A 104 1.05 -8.59 -6.33
N SER A 105 -0.12 -8.76 -6.95
CA SER A 105 -0.58 -7.87 -8.03
C SER A 105 -0.78 -6.42 -7.59
N TRP A 106 -0.97 -6.16 -6.30
CA TRP A 106 -1.14 -4.80 -5.75
C TRP A 106 0.13 -3.95 -5.78
N ALA A 107 1.29 -4.58 -6.04
CA ALA A 107 2.55 -3.87 -6.28
C ALA A 107 2.84 -3.64 -7.77
N ALA A 108 2.00 -4.12 -8.70
CA ALA A 108 2.31 -4.15 -10.13
C ALA A 108 2.55 -2.77 -10.76
N SER A 109 1.88 -1.72 -10.27
CA SER A 109 2.05 -0.35 -10.77
C SER A 109 3.19 0.42 -10.08
N ARG A 110 3.93 -0.21 -9.17
CA ARG A 110 4.95 0.44 -8.35
C ARG A 110 6.34 0.32 -8.99
N THR A 111 7.14 1.35 -8.79
CA THR A 111 8.47 1.56 -9.35
C THR A 111 9.46 1.71 -8.21
N THR A 112 10.43 0.80 -8.19
CA THR A 112 11.54 0.80 -7.23
C THR A 112 12.81 1.40 -7.78
N ALA A 113 13.70 1.83 -6.88
CA ALA A 113 15.10 2.05 -7.20
C ALA A 113 15.89 0.73 -7.26
N LEU A 114 15.54 -0.24 -6.41
CA LEU A 114 16.14 -1.58 -6.36
C LEU A 114 15.07 -2.62 -6.72
N GLU A 115 15.36 -3.50 -7.67
CA GLU A 115 14.35 -4.40 -8.25
C GLU A 115 13.66 -5.28 -7.18
N GLU A 116 14.43 -5.74 -6.18
CA GLU A 116 13.94 -6.55 -5.06
C GLU A 116 12.99 -5.81 -4.10
N ASP A 117 13.00 -4.48 -4.04
CA ASP A 117 12.10 -3.71 -3.16
C ASP A 117 10.62 -3.89 -3.56
N LYS A 118 10.32 -4.28 -4.82
CA LYS A 118 8.96 -4.58 -5.29
C LYS A 118 8.41 -5.80 -4.56
N VAL A 119 9.29 -6.72 -4.19
CA VAL A 119 8.96 -7.92 -3.44
C VAL A 119 8.98 -7.63 -1.94
N TYR A 120 9.94 -6.84 -1.48
CA TYR A 120 10.09 -6.56 -0.05
C TYR A 120 8.94 -5.76 0.54
N CYS A 121 8.33 -4.87 -0.25
CA CYS A 121 7.10 -4.20 0.16
C CYS A 121 5.90 -5.15 0.31
N LEU A 122 5.96 -6.37 -0.24
CA LEU A 122 4.91 -7.39 -0.15
C LEU A 122 5.09 -8.41 0.98
N LEU A 123 6.29 -8.53 1.57
CA LEU A 123 6.58 -9.58 2.57
C LEU A 123 5.53 -9.65 3.67
N GLY A 124 5.28 -8.55 4.37
CA GLY A 124 4.30 -8.50 5.45
C GLY A 124 2.85 -8.66 4.98
N ILE A 125 2.51 -8.14 3.80
CA ILE A 125 1.19 -8.29 3.16
C ILE A 125 0.91 -9.77 2.87
N CYS A 126 1.94 -10.51 2.45
CA CYS A 126 1.91 -11.95 2.20
C CYS A 126 2.06 -12.79 3.48
N GLY A 127 2.26 -12.18 4.64
CA GLY A 127 2.45 -12.88 5.92
C GLY A 127 3.83 -13.53 6.08
N VAL A 128 4.82 -13.09 5.29
CA VAL A 128 6.20 -13.60 5.29
C VAL A 128 7.12 -12.57 5.97
N PHE A 129 8.09 -13.07 6.74
CA PHE A 129 9.11 -12.24 7.37
C PHE A 129 10.48 -12.79 7.00
N LEU A 130 11.13 -12.15 6.02
CA LEU A 130 12.43 -12.56 5.50
C LEU A 130 13.47 -11.44 5.69
N PRO A 131 14.75 -11.79 5.90
CA PRO A 131 15.83 -10.83 5.79
C PRO A 131 15.88 -10.23 4.38
N LEU A 132 16.03 -8.91 4.30
CA LEU A 132 16.27 -8.20 3.04
C LEU A 132 17.72 -8.46 2.61
N ILE A 133 17.90 -9.01 1.42
CA ILE A 133 19.20 -9.25 0.79
C ILE A 133 19.27 -8.36 -0.45
N TYR A 134 19.87 -7.18 -0.28
CA TYR A 134 20.04 -6.26 -1.40
C TYR A 134 21.09 -6.79 -2.38
N GLY A 135 20.78 -6.71 -3.67
CA GLY A 135 21.55 -7.32 -4.75
C GLY A 135 21.14 -8.75 -5.12
N GLU A 136 20.12 -9.33 -4.49
CA GLU A 136 19.60 -10.65 -4.89
C GLU A 136 18.75 -10.61 -6.18
N GLY A 137 18.26 -9.43 -6.54
CA GLY A 137 17.40 -9.20 -7.71
C GLY A 137 15.95 -9.63 -7.49
N GLU A 138 15.04 -9.07 -8.29
CA GLU A 138 13.59 -9.28 -8.17
C GLU A 138 13.20 -10.76 -8.29
N ALA A 139 13.78 -11.49 -9.25
CA ALA A 139 13.43 -12.89 -9.51
C ALA A 139 13.73 -13.80 -8.30
N TYR A 140 14.88 -13.62 -7.65
CA TYR A 140 15.25 -14.44 -6.49
C TYR A 140 14.45 -14.04 -5.26
N ALA A 141 14.20 -12.74 -5.06
CA ALA A 141 13.30 -12.26 -4.02
C ALA A 141 11.89 -12.88 -4.15
N ILE A 142 11.32 -12.93 -5.37
CA ILE A 142 10.03 -13.57 -5.66
C ILE A 142 10.06 -15.06 -5.27
N LEU A 143 11.10 -15.78 -5.65
CA LEU A 143 11.25 -17.21 -5.32
C LEU A 143 11.24 -17.43 -3.80
N ARG A 144 11.99 -16.61 -3.05
CA ARG A 144 12.01 -16.68 -1.58
C ARG A 144 10.65 -16.37 -0.98
N LEU A 145 9.97 -15.33 -1.46
CA LEU A 145 8.63 -14.99 -0.99
C LEU A 145 7.66 -16.17 -1.18
N ARG A 146 7.57 -16.71 -2.41
CA ARG A 146 6.66 -17.82 -2.74
C ARG A 146 6.96 -19.08 -1.93
N GLY A 147 8.24 -19.47 -1.86
CA GLY A 147 8.66 -20.66 -1.10
C GLY A 147 8.28 -20.59 0.39
N ASN A 148 8.33 -19.39 0.99
CA ASN A 148 7.93 -19.21 2.39
C ASN A 148 6.42 -19.14 2.58
N THR A 149 5.66 -18.59 1.63
CA THR A 149 4.18 -18.64 1.69
C THR A 149 3.65 -20.07 1.64
N GLU A 150 4.23 -20.94 0.80
CA GLU A 150 3.84 -22.35 0.72
C GLU A 150 4.19 -23.12 2.00
N ALA A 151 5.38 -22.89 2.56
CA ALA A 151 5.80 -23.50 3.81
C ALA A 151 4.87 -23.11 4.97
N ALA A 152 4.48 -21.82 5.06
CA ALA A 152 3.55 -21.34 6.06
C ALA A 152 2.15 -21.97 5.93
N GLY A 153 1.63 -22.10 4.70
CA GLY A 153 0.36 -22.78 4.44
C GLY A 153 0.36 -24.26 4.85
N ARG A 154 1.46 -24.98 4.57
CA ARG A 154 1.60 -26.40 4.98
C ARG A 154 1.73 -26.57 6.50
N ALA A 155 2.36 -25.64 7.20
CA ALA A 155 2.47 -25.66 8.66
C ALA A 155 1.12 -25.37 9.34
N GLY A 156 0.31 -24.46 8.79
CA GLY A 156 -1.04 -24.17 9.29
C GLY A 156 -1.99 -25.37 9.23
N ASN A 157 -2.00 -26.10 8.11
CA ASN A 157 -2.86 -27.27 7.94
C ASN A 157 -2.50 -28.47 8.85
N ARG A 158 -1.27 -28.53 9.37
CA ARG A 158 -0.83 -29.61 10.29
C ARG A 158 -1.20 -29.37 11.75
N MET A 159 -1.55 -28.15 12.15
CA MET A 159 -1.97 -27.83 13.53
C MET A 159 -3.49 -27.87 13.72
N SER A 160 -4.25 -27.99 12.63
CA SER A 160 -5.71 -28.03 12.61
C SER A 160 -6.30 -29.44 12.41
N ALA A 161 -5.46 -30.48 12.50
CA ALA A 161 -5.83 -31.90 12.44
C ALA A 161 -5.37 -32.58 13.74
#